data_AF-A0A4Q2QQL9-F1
#
_entry.id   AF-A0A4Q2QQL9-F1
#
_cell.length_a   1.000
_cell.length_b   1.000
_cell.length_c   1.000
_cell.angle_alpha   90.00
_cell.angle_beta   90.00
_cell.angle_gamma   90.00
#
_symmetry.space_group_name_H-M   'P 1'
#
loop_
_entity.id
_entity.type
_entity.pdbx_description
1 polymer ?
#
loop_
_entity_poly.entity_id
_entity_poly.type
_entity_poly.pdbx_seq_one_letter_code
_entity_poly.pdbx_strand_id
1 'polypeptide(L)' 'GCTVRTTLELVIGSLEELAFSRQPCALSGYDELHISPVK' A
#
# COMPACT_ATOMS: atom_id res chain seq x y z
N GLY A 1 -6.67 1.12 -17.09
CA GLY A 1 -7.77 1.08 -16.12
C GLY A 1 -8.25 -0.34 -15.95
N CYS A 2 -8.74 -0.71 -14.77
CA CYS A 2 -9.29 -2.03 -14.53
C CYS A 2 -10.83 -1.92 -14.48
N THR A 3 -11.53 -2.70 -15.32
CA THR A 3 -13.00 -2.65 -15.43
C THR A 3 -13.61 -3.97 -14.93
N VAL A 4 -14.46 -3.89 -13.91
CA VAL A 4 -15.21 -5.03 -13.40
C VAL A 4 -16.36 -5.33 -14.35
N ARG A 5 -16.48 -6.58 -14.82
CA ARG A 5 -17.55 -7.00 -15.74
C ARG A 5 -18.77 -7.58 -15.04
N THR A 6 -18.58 -8.32 -13.94
CA THR A 6 -19.68 -8.98 -13.21
C THR A 6 -19.59 -8.74 -11.71
N THR A 7 -18.54 -9.22 -11.06
CA THR A 7 -18.27 -8.99 -9.63
C THR A 7 -16.78 -8.78 -9.40
N LEU A 8 -16.47 -8.07 -8.31
CA LEU A 8 -15.13 -7.97 -7.74
C LEU A 8 -15.30 -7.99 -6.22
N GLU A 9 -15.34 -9.20 -5.67
CA GLU A 9 -15.41 -9.42 -4.23
C GLU A 9 -13.99 -9.35 -3.64
N LEU A 10 -13.80 -8.46 -2.67
CA LEU A 10 -12.51 -8.22 -2.04
C LEU A 10 -12.67 -8.20 -0.51
N VAL A 11 -11.67 -8.76 0.17
CA VAL A 11 -11.48 -8.61 1.60
C VAL A 11 -10.15 -7.89 1.80
N ILE A 12 -10.18 -6.73 2.44
CA ILE A 12 -8.99 -5.90 2.67
C ILE A 12 -8.64 -5.97 4.15
N GLY A 13 -7.43 -6.41 4.46
CA GLY A 13 -6.89 -6.40 5.82
C GLY A 13 -6.35 -5.03 6.19
N SER A 14 -6.55 -4.63 7.44
CA SER A 14 -5.99 -3.42 8.03
C SER A 14 -5.03 -3.80 9.17
N LEU A 15 -3.90 -3.11 9.25
CA LEU A 15 -2.94 -3.24 10.35
C LEU A 15 -2.92 -1.91 11.12
N GLU A 16 -3.78 -1.79 12.12
CA GLU A 16 -4.06 -0.50 12.80
C GLU A 16 -2.86 0.04 13.59
N GLU A 17 -1.91 -0.81 13.96
CA GLU A 17 -0.69 -0.42 14.69
C GLU A 17 0.42 0.09 13.76
N LEU A 18 0.28 -0.07 12.44
CA LEU A 18 1.31 0.28 11.45
C LEU A 18 0.81 1.32 10.44
N ALA A 19 1.66 2.30 10.16
CA ALA A 19 1.49 3.28 9.09
C ALA A 19 2.36 2.89 7.89
N PHE A 20 1.71 2.68 6.75
CA PHE A 20 2.37 2.48 5.46
C PHE A 20 2.46 3.80 4.70
N SER A 21 3.65 4.11 4.19
CA SER A 21 3.91 5.29 3.37
C SER A 21 4.86 4.95 2.23
N ARG A 22 5.14 5.95 1.38
CA ARG A 22 6.08 5.85 0.26
C ARG A 22 7.24 6.80 0.53
N GLN A 23 8.49 6.32 0.44
CA GLN A 23 9.70 7.12 0.66
C GLN A 23 10.73 6.89 -0.46
N PRO A 24 11.49 7.92 -0.87
CA PRO A 24 12.48 7.79 -1.93
C PRO A 24 13.53 6.72 -1.59
N CYS A 25 13.72 5.77 -2.50
CA CYS A 25 14.77 4.75 -2.39
C CYS A 25 15.88 5.03 -3.41
N ALA A 26 17.08 5.33 -2.93
CA ALA A 26 18.22 5.66 -3.80
C ALA A 26 18.64 4.50 -4.73
N LEU A 27 18.33 3.25 -4.36
CA LEU A 27 18.69 2.07 -5.15
C LEU A 27 17.71 1.79 -6.29
N SER A 28 16.42 2.04 -6.09
CA SER A 28 15.40 1.83 -7.14
C SER A 28 15.15 3.09 -7.97
N GLY A 29 15.42 4.27 -7.40
CA GLY A 29 15.10 5.56 -8.01
C GLY A 29 13.61 5.93 -7.91
N TYR A 30 12.81 5.16 -7.16
CA TYR A 30 11.38 5.39 -6.96
C TYR A 30 11.05 5.54 -5.47
N ASP A 31 9.84 6.02 -5.19
CA ASP A 31 9.32 5.94 -3.83
C ASP A 31 8.90 4.50 -3.53
N GLU A 32 9.43 3.92 -2.46
CA GLU A 32 9.18 2.54 -2.05
C GLU A 32 8.39 2.47 -0.74
N LEU A 33 7.82 1.30 -0.48
CA LEU A 33 7.07 1.04 0.75
C LEU A 33 7.96 1.30 1.97
N HIS A 34 7.51 2.20 2.83
CA HIS A 34 8.07 2.47 4.13
C HIS A 34 7.03 2.13 5.20
N ILE A 35 7.45 1.38 6.22
CA ILE A 35 6.61 0.89 7.32
C ILE A 35 7.08 1.54 8.61
N SER A 36 6.15 2.08 9.38
CA SER A 36 6.42 2.71 10.68
C SER A 36 5.26 2.43 11.65
N PRO A 37 5.44 2.53 12.97
CA PRO A 37 4.32 2.50 13.91
C PRO A 37 3.39 3.70 13.69
N VAL A 38 2.08 3.50 13.88
CA VAL A 38 1.13 4.63 13.99
C VAL A 38 1.47 5.41 15.27
N LYS A 39 1.61 6.74 15.14
CA LYS A 39 1.87 7.64 16.27
C LYS A 39 0.64 7.85 17.14
#